data_AF-A0AAV1YJI5-F1
#
_entry.id   AF-A0AAV1YJI5-F1
#
_cell.length_a   1.000
_cell.length_b   1.000
_cell.length_c   1.000
_cell.angle_alpha   90.00
_cell.angle_beta   90.00
_cell.angle_gamma   90.00
#
_symmetry.space_group_name_H-M   'P 1'
#
loop_
_entity.id
_entity.type
_entity.pdbx_description
1 polymer ?
#
loop_
_entity_poly.entity_id
_entity_poly.type
_entity_poly.pdbx_seq_one_letter_code
_entity_poly.pdbx_strand_id
1 'polypeptide(L)'
;MAKLSNHVIILVAFSIATTTIAKEEITAELCAAEFGHECGEQVYDKLFLPNQTSILTLNCCYKLVQMGYPCHNRLTLSTLASPEHKRNNWTEILTNSDKLYNKCDKLTKPGNAIYLATCIGKIGYECGGEVYNTVVHDKGNISKSCCGKLVQMGETIEKSKKIFRQCMSKNE
;
A
#
# COMPACT_ATOMS: atom_id res chain seq x y z
N MET A 1 7.93 54.44 -36.95
CA MET A 1 8.71 53.21 -37.26
C MET A 1 9.69 52.96 -36.11
N ALA A 2 9.28 52.17 -35.11
CA ALA A 2 10.16 51.79 -34.01
C ALA A 2 10.80 50.44 -34.37
N LYS A 3 12.13 50.41 -34.49
CA LYS A 3 12.94 49.19 -34.68
C LYS A 3 12.85 48.36 -33.40
N LEU A 4 12.07 47.29 -33.42
CA LEU A 4 12.10 46.27 -32.38
C LEU A 4 13.44 45.53 -32.49
N SER A 5 14.29 45.73 -31.49
CA SER A 5 15.60 45.09 -31.37
C SER A 5 15.45 43.57 -31.26
N ASN A 6 16.23 42.86 -32.07
CA ASN A 6 16.24 41.39 -32.22
C ASN A 6 16.75 40.64 -30.96
N HIS A 7 16.86 41.33 -29.81
CA HIS A 7 17.30 40.78 -28.53
C HIS A 7 16.14 40.57 -27.54
N VAL A 8 14.96 41.15 -27.79
CA VAL A 8 13.80 41.01 -26.88
C VAL A 8 13.06 39.68 -27.11
N ILE A 9 13.16 39.08 -28.29
CA ILE A 9 12.50 37.79 -28.62
C ILE A 9 13.24 36.59 -27.98
N ILE A 10 14.52 36.72 -27.67
CA ILE A 10 15.36 35.61 -27.19
C ILE A 10 15.22 35.39 -25.66
N LEU A 11 14.64 36.33 -24.91
CA LEU A 11 14.49 36.24 -23.46
C LEU A 11 13.15 35.67 -22.96
N VAL A 12 12.28 35.20 -23.87
CA VAL A 12 11.01 34.54 -23.49
C VAL A 12 11.13 33.00 -23.53
N ALA A 13 12.30 32.45 -23.88
CA ALA A 13 12.48 31.02 -24.08
C ALA A 13 13.06 30.23 -22.89
N PHE A 14 13.36 30.84 -21.74
CA PHE A 14 14.10 30.17 -20.66
C PHE A 14 13.53 30.34 -19.24
N SER A 15 12.21 30.31 -19.11
CA SER A 15 11.58 30.09 -17.80
C SER A 15 10.30 29.28 -17.90
N ILE A 16 10.34 28.16 -18.62
CA ILE A 16 9.46 27.05 -18.25
C ILE A 16 10.07 26.50 -16.98
N ALA A 17 9.66 27.04 -15.83
CA ALA A 17 9.86 26.38 -14.56
C ALA A 17 9.08 25.06 -14.66
N THR A 18 9.74 24.03 -15.16
CA THR A 18 9.31 22.66 -14.97
C THR A 18 9.25 22.47 -13.47
N THR A 19 8.04 22.50 -12.91
CA THR A 19 7.77 21.94 -11.61
C THR A 19 8.10 20.46 -11.72
N THR A 20 9.36 20.11 -11.48
CA THR A 20 9.72 18.74 -11.14
C THR A 20 9.01 18.48 -9.82
N ILE A 21 7.80 17.93 -9.89
CA ILE A 21 7.32 17.08 -8.82
C ILE A 21 8.41 16.03 -8.73
N ALA A 22 9.28 16.13 -7.73
CA ALA A 22 10.30 15.13 -7.49
C ALA A 22 9.55 13.82 -7.34
N LYS A 23 9.63 12.96 -8.37
CA LYS A 23 9.05 11.63 -8.32
C LYS A 23 9.86 10.92 -7.26
N GLU A 24 9.30 10.80 -6.07
CA GLU A 24 9.91 10.06 -4.97
C GLU A 24 10.33 8.69 -5.50
N GLU A 25 11.63 8.41 -5.47
CA GLU A 25 12.16 7.16 -6.01
C GLU A 25 11.83 6.04 -5.03
N ILE A 26 11.16 4.99 -5.51
CA ILE A 26 10.79 3.84 -4.68
C ILE A 26 12.06 3.03 -4.34
N THR A 27 12.57 3.21 -3.12
CA THR A 27 13.74 2.49 -2.57
C THR A 27 13.31 1.25 -1.79
N ALA A 28 14.24 0.30 -1.63
CA ALA A 28 13.99 -0.89 -0.80
C ALA A 28 13.76 -0.52 0.68
N GLU A 29 14.44 0.53 1.17
CA GLU A 29 14.32 0.99 2.56
C GLU A 29 12.93 1.57 2.85
N LEU A 30 12.39 2.40 1.95
CA LEU A 30 11.01 2.92 2.07
C LEU A 30 9.99 1.77 2.05
N CYS A 31 10.13 0.85 1.11
CA CYS A 31 9.25 -0.32 1.04
C CYS A 31 9.35 -1.20 2.30
N ALA A 32 10.55 -1.38 2.86
CA ALA A 32 10.75 -2.18 4.07
C ALA A 32 10.13 -1.51 5.29
N ALA A 33 10.24 -0.18 5.40
CA ALA A 33 9.63 0.60 6.47
C ALA A 33 8.10 0.50 6.44
N GLU A 34 7.49 0.59 5.26
CA GLU A 34 6.03 0.40 5.10
C GLU A 34 5.59 -1.04 5.37
N PHE A 35 6.37 -2.02 4.90
CA PHE A 35 5.99 -3.43 5.01
C PHE A 35 6.12 -3.97 6.44
N GLY A 36 7.17 -3.54 7.15
CA GLY A 36 7.45 -3.90 8.53
C GLY A 36 8.16 -5.25 8.69
N HIS A 37 8.93 -5.39 9.78
CA HIS A 37 9.79 -6.54 10.03
C HIS A 37 9.04 -7.88 10.07
N GLU A 38 7.96 -7.97 10.83
CA GLU A 38 7.20 -9.22 11.02
C GLU A 38 6.70 -9.81 9.69
N CYS A 39 6.16 -8.98 8.79
CA CYS A 39 5.69 -9.44 7.50
C CYS A 39 6.84 -9.68 6.51
N GLY A 40 7.92 -8.90 6.61
CA GLY A 40 9.16 -9.11 5.90
C GLY A 40 9.74 -10.52 6.15
N GLU A 41 9.82 -10.94 7.41
CA GLU A 41 10.32 -12.26 7.81
C GLU A 41 9.46 -13.40 7.24
N GLN A 42 8.12 -13.31 7.33
CA GLN A 42 7.24 -14.34 6.78
C GLN A 42 7.39 -14.51 5.26
N VAL A 43 7.55 -13.40 4.51
CA VAL A 43 7.77 -13.46 3.06
C VAL A 43 9.19 -13.96 2.75
N TYR A 44 10.18 -13.52 3.51
CA TYR A 44 11.56 -13.99 3.39
C TYR A 44 11.65 -15.50 3.53
N ASP A 45 11.09 -16.06 4.61
CA ASP A 45 11.10 -17.50 4.85
C ASP A 45 10.46 -18.27 3.69
N LYS A 46 9.35 -17.76 3.15
CA LYS A 46 8.66 -18.39 2.02
C LYS A 46 9.47 -18.42 0.73
N LEU A 47 10.31 -17.42 0.50
CA LEU A 47 11.04 -17.28 -0.77
C LEU A 47 12.46 -17.84 -0.70
N PHE A 48 13.13 -17.68 0.44
CA PHE A 48 14.55 -17.96 0.60
C PHE A 48 14.81 -19.18 1.49
N LEU A 49 13.82 -19.61 2.29
CA LEU A 49 13.88 -20.79 3.16
C LEU A 49 12.71 -21.75 2.88
N PRO A 50 12.54 -22.27 1.65
CA PRO A 50 11.33 -23.00 1.24
C PRO A 50 11.04 -24.28 2.04
N ASN A 51 12.03 -24.81 2.77
CA ASN A 51 11.88 -25.96 3.65
C ASN A 51 11.33 -25.59 5.04
N GLN A 52 11.21 -24.29 5.38
CA GLN A 52 10.55 -23.84 6.60
C GLN A 52 9.03 -23.82 6.43
N THR A 53 8.34 -24.21 7.50
CA THR A 53 6.88 -24.20 7.59
C THR A 53 6.33 -22.85 8.08
N SER A 54 6.99 -21.73 7.77
CA SER A 54 6.49 -20.41 8.19
C SER A 54 5.08 -20.18 7.63
N ILE A 55 4.23 -19.50 8.39
CA ILE A 55 2.87 -19.18 7.95
C ILE A 55 2.87 -17.73 7.49
N LEU A 56 2.58 -17.51 6.20
CA LEU A 56 2.27 -16.16 5.72
C LEU A 56 0.83 -15.84 6.10
N THR A 57 0.67 -14.95 7.09
CA THR A 57 -0.64 -14.58 7.62
C THR A 57 -1.44 -13.77 6.60
N LEU A 58 -2.78 -13.78 6.74
CA LEU A 58 -3.65 -12.97 5.89
C LEU A 58 -3.37 -11.46 6.05
N ASN A 59 -3.01 -11.02 7.26
CA ASN A 59 -2.63 -9.64 7.52
C ASN A 59 -1.37 -9.23 6.75
N CYS A 60 -0.35 -10.10 6.74
CA CYS A 60 0.86 -9.84 5.96
C CYS A 60 0.62 -9.92 4.45
N CYS A 61 -0.27 -10.79 3.97
CA CYS A 61 -0.72 -10.74 2.57
C CYS A 61 -1.39 -9.40 2.23
N TYR A 62 -2.19 -8.84 3.14
CA TYR A 62 -2.81 -7.53 2.92
C TYR A 62 -1.76 -6.42 2.81
N LYS A 63 -0.84 -6.34 3.76
CA LYS A 63 0.27 -5.36 3.72
C LYS A 63 1.12 -5.50 2.46
N LEU A 64 1.40 -6.75 2.05
CA LEU A 64 2.18 -7.04 0.84
C LEU A 64 1.52 -6.46 -0.41
N VAL A 65 0.20 -6.63 -0.54
CA VAL A 65 -0.58 -6.10 -1.68
C VAL A 65 -0.76 -4.59 -1.56
N GLN A 66 -0.87 -4.06 -0.34
CA GLN A 66 -1.05 -2.63 -0.08
C GLN A 66 0.16 -1.79 -0.49
N MET A 67 1.38 -2.22 -0.15
CA MET A 67 2.62 -1.56 -0.63
C MET A 67 2.80 -1.68 -2.16
N GLY A 68 2.08 -2.62 -2.78
CA GLY A 68 2.05 -2.81 -4.21
C GLY A 68 3.21 -3.64 -4.78
N TYR A 69 2.96 -4.16 -5.98
CA TYR A 69 3.91 -5.01 -6.69
C TYR A 69 5.30 -4.38 -6.91
N PRO A 70 5.43 -3.06 -7.19
CA PRO A 70 6.74 -2.43 -7.30
C PRO A 70 7.59 -2.53 -6.03
N CYS A 71 6.99 -2.33 -4.85
CA CYS A 71 7.71 -2.47 -3.58
C CYS A 71 8.07 -3.93 -3.29
N HIS A 72 7.14 -4.85 -3.49
CA HIS A 72 7.39 -6.29 -3.38
C HIS A 72 8.58 -6.76 -4.24
N ASN A 73 8.60 -6.34 -5.51
CA ASN A 73 9.67 -6.70 -6.43
C ASN A 73 11.00 -6.02 -6.04
N ARG A 74 10.96 -4.74 -5.62
CA ARG A 74 12.14 -4.01 -5.15
C ARG A 74 12.79 -4.71 -3.95
N LEU A 75 11.99 -5.11 -2.97
CA LEU A 75 12.47 -5.84 -1.80
C LEU A 75 13.09 -7.19 -2.20
N THR A 76 12.40 -7.96 -3.04
CA THR A 76 12.89 -9.27 -3.52
C THR A 76 14.24 -9.12 -4.24
N LEU A 77 14.35 -8.15 -5.16
CA LEU A 77 15.58 -7.89 -5.91
C LEU A 77 16.71 -7.39 -5.00
N SER A 78 16.40 -6.52 -4.04
CA SER A 78 17.39 -6.04 -3.06
C SER A 78 17.95 -7.19 -2.23
N THR A 79 17.09 -8.12 -1.79
CA THR A 79 17.51 -9.32 -1.06
C THR A 79 18.36 -10.24 -1.94
N LEU A 80 17.95 -10.50 -3.19
CA LEU A 80 18.73 -11.31 -4.14
C LEU A 80 20.11 -10.74 -4.44
N ALA A 81 20.23 -9.42 -4.49
CA ALA A 81 21.50 -8.72 -4.70
C ALA A 81 22.44 -8.78 -3.49
N SER A 82 21.96 -9.22 -2.32
CA SER A 82 22.80 -9.36 -1.13
C SER A 82 23.89 -10.42 -1.33
N PRO A 83 25.06 -10.29 -0.68
CA PRO A 83 26.14 -11.27 -0.80
C PRO A 83 25.74 -12.71 -0.44
N GLU A 84 24.76 -12.86 0.46
CA GLU A 84 24.22 -14.15 0.91
C GLU A 84 23.45 -14.88 -0.20
N HIS A 85 22.73 -14.14 -1.04
CA HIS A 85 21.81 -14.71 -2.05
C HIS A 85 22.28 -14.57 -3.49
N LYS A 86 23.45 -13.96 -3.74
CA LYS A 86 24.02 -13.77 -5.08
C LYS A 86 24.18 -15.06 -5.91
N ARG A 87 24.26 -16.23 -5.25
CA ARG A 87 24.40 -17.55 -5.89
C ARG A 87 23.08 -18.32 -6.02
N ASN A 88 21.98 -17.77 -5.52
CA ASN A 88 20.68 -18.42 -5.61
C ASN A 88 20.19 -18.48 -7.05
N ASN A 89 19.19 -19.32 -7.31
CA ASN A 89 18.49 -19.32 -8.60
C ASN A 89 17.52 -18.12 -8.65
N TRP A 90 17.96 -16.98 -9.20
CA TRP A 90 17.17 -15.76 -9.27
C TRP A 90 15.86 -15.95 -10.02
N THR A 91 15.90 -16.66 -11.15
CA THR A 91 14.72 -16.92 -11.98
C THR A 91 13.64 -17.68 -11.19
N GLU A 92 14.04 -18.71 -10.45
CA GLU A 92 13.12 -19.49 -9.63
C GLU A 92 12.55 -18.68 -8.47
N ILE A 93 13.39 -17.93 -7.76
CA ILE A 93 12.95 -17.10 -6.63
C ILE A 93 12.00 -15.99 -7.10
N LEU A 94 12.32 -15.29 -8.19
CA LEU A 94 11.43 -14.26 -8.76
C LEU A 94 10.11 -14.87 -9.22
N THR A 95 10.14 -16.03 -9.88
CA THR A 95 8.92 -16.76 -10.27
C THR A 95 8.06 -17.12 -9.06
N ASN A 96 8.68 -17.59 -7.97
CA ASN A 96 7.97 -17.93 -6.74
C ASN A 96 7.48 -16.68 -6.00
N SER A 97 8.23 -15.58 -6.06
CA SER A 97 7.86 -14.27 -5.54
C SER A 97 6.60 -13.73 -6.22
N ASP A 98 6.50 -13.86 -7.55
CA ASP A 98 5.31 -13.50 -8.32
C ASP A 98 4.11 -14.37 -7.96
N LYS A 99 4.30 -15.68 -7.80
CA LYS A 99 3.24 -16.61 -7.36
C LYS A 99 2.72 -16.24 -5.97
N LEU A 100 3.61 -15.89 -5.05
CA LEU A 100 3.27 -15.50 -3.69
C LEU A 100 2.46 -14.19 -3.67
N TYR A 101 2.90 -13.17 -4.40
CA TYR A 101 2.16 -11.92 -4.53
C TYR A 101 0.76 -12.14 -5.12
N ASN A 102 0.66 -12.88 -6.24
CA ASN A 102 -0.61 -13.18 -6.88
C ASN A 102 -1.56 -14.00 -5.99
N LYS A 103 -1.01 -14.88 -5.14
CA LYS A 103 -1.79 -15.60 -4.13
C LYS A 103 -2.35 -14.63 -3.09
N CYS A 104 -1.52 -13.72 -2.57
CA CYS A 104 -1.98 -12.71 -1.62
C CYS A 104 -3.04 -11.80 -2.24
N ASP A 105 -2.83 -11.29 -3.47
CA ASP A 105 -3.81 -10.46 -4.19
C ASP A 105 -5.17 -11.16 -4.29
N LYS A 106 -5.19 -12.45 -4.67
CA LYS A 106 -6.43 -13.25 -4.69
C LYS A 106 -7.09 -13.39 -3.31
N LEU A 107 -6.29 -13.58 -2.25
CA LEU A 107 -6.81 -13.72 -0.88
C LEU A 107 -7.34 -12.39 -0.33
N THR A 108 -6.76 -11.26 -0.76
CA THR A 108 -7.10 -9.92 -0.25
C THR A 108 -8.06 -9.15 -1.14
N LYS A 109 -8.45 -9.71 -2.29
CA LYS A 109 -9.43 -9.09 -3.19
C LYS A 109 -10.76 -8.77 -2.46
N PRO A 110 -11.35 -7.58 -2.70
CA PRO A 110 -12.70 -7.26 -2.23
C PRO A 110 -13.68 -8.34 -2.70
N GLY A 111 -14.50 -8.86 -1.80
CA GLY A 111 -15.37 -10.03 -2.05
C GLY A 111 -14.81 -11.36 -1.56
N ASN A 112 -13.59 -11.41 -1.01
CA ASN A 112 -13.18 -12.56 -0.20
C ASN A 112 -14.07 -12.65 1.05
N ALA A 113 -14.91 -13.68 1.11
CA ALA A 113 -15.90 -13.86 2.16
C ALA A 113 -15.30 -13.94 3.58
N ILE A 114 -14.09 -14.50 3.73
CA ILE A 114 -13.40 -14.62 5.03
C ILE A 114 -12.98 -13.24 5.54
N TYR A 115 -12.41 -12.43 4.65
CA TYR A 115 -12.01 -11.06 4.99
C TYR A 115 -13.24 -10.20 5.31
N LEU A 116 -14.26 -10.29 4.46
CA LEU A 116 -15.52 -9.57 4.68
C LEU A 116 -16.17 -9.98 6.00
N ALA A 117 -16.22 -11.28 6.32
CA ALA A 117 -16.74 -11.78 7.59
C ALA A 117 -15.92 -11.29 8.79
N THR A 118 -14.59 -11.23 8.66
CA THR A 118 -13.71 -10.70 9.71
C THR A 118 -13.97 -9.21 9.96
N CYS A 119 -14.11 -8.42 8.88
CA CYS A 119 -14.47 -7.01 8.99
C CYS A 119 -15.85 -6.83 9.64
N ILE A 120 -16.86 -7.58 9.19
CA ILE A 120 -18.21 -7.55 9.76
C ILE A 120 -18.19 -7.95 11.25
N GLY A 121 -17.40 -8.94 11.64
CA GLY A 121 -17.24 -9.33 13.04
C GLY A 121 -16.61 -8.24 13.91
N LYS A 122 -15.66 -7.47 13.37
CA LYS A 122 -14.97 -6.40 14.11
C LYS A 122 -15.79 -5.10 14.21
N ILE A 123 -16.38 -4.63 13.12
CA ILE A 123 -17.14 -3.36 13.13
C ILE A 123 -18.62 -3.56 13.47
N GLY A 124 -19.15 -4.76 13.21
CA GLY A 124 -20.58 -5.06 13.30
C GLY A 124 -21.33 -4.65 12.03
N TYR A 125 -22.46 -5.33 11.78
CA TYR A 125 -23.30 -5.09 10.60
C TYR A 125 -23.75 -3.63 10.47
N GLU A 126 -24.18 -3.02 11.57
CA GLU A 126 -24.67 -1.63 11.59
C GLU A 126 -23.59 -0.63 11.16
N CYS A 127 -22.40 -0.72 11.76
CA CYS A 127 -21.27 0.13 11.40
C CYS A 127 -20.80 -0.12 9.96
N GLY A 128 -20.85 -1.37 9.48
CA GLY A 128 -20.61 -1.70 8.08
C GLY A 128 -21.60 -0.99 7.13
N GLY A 129 -22.88 -0.92 7.49
CA GLY A 129 -23.90 -0.18 6.76
C GLY A 129 -23.63 1.33 6.73
N GLU A 130 -23.23 1.93 7.85
CA GLU A 130 -22.83 3.34 7.91
C GLU A 130 -21.65 3.63 6.97
N VAL A 131 -20.62 2.79 7.00
CA VAL A 131 -19.45 2.89 6.11
C VAL A 131 -19.86 2.75 4.66
N TYR A 132 -20.66 1.74 4.32
CA TYR A 132 -21.13 1.51 2.95
C TYR A 132 -21.90 2.72 2.41
N ASN A 133 -22.88 3.22 3.15
CA ASN A 133 -23.68 4.38 2.74
C ASN A 133 -22.83 5.64 2.62
N THR A 134 -21.80 5.79 3.45
CA THR A 134 -20.88 6.93 3.39
C THR A 134 -19.93 6.84 2.20
N VAL A 135 -19.40 5.67 1.89
CA VAL A 135 -18.42 5.48 0.81
C VAL A 135 -19.08 5.39 -0.56
N VAL A 136 -20.14 4.59 -0.68
CA VAL A 136 -20.78 4.27 -1.96
C VAL A 136 -21.81 5.31 -2.36
N HIS A 137 -22.61 5.78 -1.41
CA HIS A 137 -23.73 6.68 -1.72
C HIS A 137 -23.43 8.16 -1.43
N ASP A 138 -22.27 8.47 -0.84
CA ASP A 138 -21.88 9.84 -0.44
C ASP A 138 -22.91 10.56 0.45
N LYS A 139 -23.74 9.79 1.18
CA LYS A 139 -24.90 10.30 1.93
C LYS A 139 -24.93 9.86 3.39
N GLY A 140 -23.98 9.01 3.79
CA GLY A 140 -23.89 8.48 5.16
C GLY A 140 -23.14 9.39 6.12
N ASN A 141 -23.47 9.24 7.40
CA ASN A 141 -22.74 9.82 8.53
C ASN A 141 -22.31 8.69 9.45
N ILE A 142 -21.04 8.66 9.84
CA ILE A 142 -20.50 7.62 10.72
C ILE A 142 -20.75 7.98 12.18
N SER A 143 -21.42 7.12 12.95
CA SER A 143 -21.69 7.31 14.38
C SER A 143 -20.41 7.32 15.22
N LYS A 144 -20.44 7.94 16.41
CA LYS A 144 -19.27 7.98 17.31
C LYS A 144 -18.83 6.58 17.75
N SER A 145 -19.78 5.70 18.03
CA SER A 145 -19.52 4.29 18.35
C SER A 145 -18.87 3.54 17.18
N CYS A 146 -19.35 3.73 15.95
CA CYS A 146 -18.75 3.16 14.75
C CYS A 146 -17.34 3.75 14.51
N CYS A 147 -17.16 5.05 14.69
CA CYS A 147 -15.84 5.69 14.62
C CYS A 147 -14.85 5.11 15.63
N GLY A 148 -15.26 4.78 16.85
CA GLY A 148 -14.41 4.08 17.82
C GLY A 148 -13.90 2.74 17.29
N LYS A 149 -14.79 1.93 16.69
CA LYS A 149 -14.42 0.64 16.08
C LYS A 149 -13.51 0.80 14.86
N LEU A 150 -13.79 1.79 14.01
CA LEU A 150 -12.99 2.07 12.81
C LEU A 150 -11.61 2.63 13.15
N VAL A 151 -11.49 3.43 14.20
CA VAL A 151 -10.19 3.94 14.68
C VAL A 151 -9.35 2.80 15.23
N GLN A 152 -9.92 1.92 16.06
CA GLN A 152 -9.25 0.70 16.54
C GLN A 152 -8.80 -0.21 15.40
N MET A 153 -9.57 -0.31 14.31
CA MET A 153 -9.14 -1.05 13.13
C MET A 153 -8.06 -0.32 12.31
N GLY A 154 -8.14 1.00 12.21
CA GLY A 154 -7.23 1.77 11.36
C GLY A 154 -5.86 2.05 11.99
N GLU A 155 -5.63 1.71 13.26
CA GLU A 155 -4.27 1.53 13.79
C GLU A 155 -3.56 0.32 13.15
N THR A 156 -4.28 -0.55 12.43
CA THR A 156 -3.72 -1.67 11.67
C THR A 156 -3.75 -1.51 10.13
N ILE A 157 -4.55 -0.58 9.56
CA ILE A 157 -4.68 -0.36 8.10
C ILE A 157 -5.01 1.12 7.80
N GLU A 158 -4.32 1.72 6.82
CA GLU A 158 -4.46 3.12 6.42
C GLU A 158 -5.89 3.50 5.95
N LYS A 159 -6.37 4.68 6.38
CA LYS A 159 -7.80 5.06 6.40
C LYS A 159 -8.23 5.83 5.15
N SER A 160 -9.50 5.65 4.73
CA SER A 160 -10.10 6.53 3.70
C SER A 160 -10.23 7.97 4.23
N LYS A 161 -9.71 8.95 3.46
CA LYS A 161 -9.65 10.37 3.86
C LYS A 161 -10.99 11.00 4.25
N LYS A 162 -12.11 10.40 3.82
CA LYS A 162 -13.47 10.91 4.09
C LYS A 162 -14.01 10.42 5.42
N ILE A 163 -13.92 9.11 5.67
CA ILE A 163 -14.33 8.51 6.95
C ILE A 163 -13.48 9.07 8.09
N PHE A 164 -12.16 9.19 7.86
CA PHE A 164 -11.26 9.73 8.89
C PHE A 164 -11.64 11.14 9.32
N ARG A 165 -11.97 12.04 8.37
CA ARG A 165 -12.44 13.39 8.69
C ARG A 165 -13.71 13.42 9.52
N GLN A 166 -14.71 12.58 9.20
CA GLN A 166 -15.94 12.50 9.99
C GLN A 166 -15.71 11.93 11.40
N CYS A 167 -14.74 11.03 11.55
CA CYS A 167 -14.44 10.44 12.86
C CYS A 167 -13.56 11.31 13.76
N MET A 168 -12.63 12.09 13.18
CA MET A 168 -11.81 13.03 13.96
C MET A 168 -12.67 14.15 14.58
N SER A 169 -13.69 14.65 13.88
CA SER A 169 -14.60 15.68 14.41
C SER A 169 -15.56 15.18 15.50
N LYS A 170 -15.53 13.89 15.85
CA LYS A 170 -16.45 13.27 16.83
C LYS A 170 -15.76 12.66 18.04
N ASN A 171 -14.42 12.58 18.01
CA ASN A 171 -13.59 12.05 19.09
C ASN A 171 -12.96 13.14 19.97
N GLU A 172 -13.22 14.42 19.67
CA GLU A 172 -13.20 15.50 20.66
C GLU A 172 -14.45 15.42 21.55
#